data_AF-A0A818NH46-F1
#
_entry.id   AF-A0A818NH46-F1
#
_cell.length_a   1.000
_cell.length_b   1.000
_cell.length_c   1.000
_cell.angle_alpha   90.00
_cell.angle_beta   90.00
_cell.angle_gamma   90.00
#
_symmetry.space_group_name_H-M   'P 1'
#
loop_
_entity.id
_entity.type
_entity.pdbx_description
1 polymer ?
#
loop_
_entity_poly.entity_id
_entity_poly.type
_entity_poly.pdbx_seq_one_letter_code
_entity_poly.pdbx_strand_id
1 'polypeptide(L)' 'SYFEHLINAIIYDIFQYLDVYHVYEGFFYLNQRFQNLVVNRNFFIQINITTTSKSNLDLYHNN' A
#
# COMPACT_ATOMS: atom_id res chain seq x y z
N SER A 1 -3.22 15.02 -12.95
CA SER A 1 -3.64 15.11 -11.52
C SER A 1 -2.44 15.54 -10.68
N TYR A 2 -2.59 16.37 -9.64
CA TYR A 2 -1.45 16.82 -8.80
C TYR A 2 -0.63 15.65 -8.21
N PHE A 3 -1.26 14.50 -7.98
CA PHE A 3 -0.60 13.27 -7.52
C PHE A 3 0.45 12.71 -8.48
N GLU A 4 0.35 13.02 -9.77
CA GLU A 4 1.29 12.49 -10.79
C GLU A 4 2.67 13.12 -10.69
N HIS A 5 2.76 14.32 -10.09
CA HIS A 5 4.01 15.03 -9.87
C HIS A 5 4.68 14.69 -8.53
N LEU A 6 3.96 14.04 -7.61
CA LEU A 6 4.55 13.61 -6.33
C LEU A 6 5.58 12.51 -6.59
N ILE A 7 6.69 12.51 -5.86
CA ILE A 7 7.67 11.41 -5.92
C ILE A 7 7.12 10.15 -5.25
N ASN A 8 7.61 8.97 -5.65
CA ASN A 8 7.14 7.68 -5.12
C ASN A 8 7.25 7.61 -3.58
N ALA A 9 8.26 8.21 -2.97
CA ALA A 9 8.43 8.22 -1.52
C ALA A 9 7.22 8.83 -0.79
N ILE A 10 6.74 10.00 -1.24
CA ILE A 10 5.57 10.66 -0.65
C ILE A 10 4.31 9.82 -0.87
N ILE A 11 4.18 9.18 -2.04
CA ILE A 11 3.05 8.28 -2.32
C ILE A 11 3.05 7.08 -1.37
N TYR A 12 4.22 6.48 -1.11
CA TYR A 12 4.35 5.39 -0.14
C TYR A 12 3.99 5.83 1.28
N ASP A 13 4.38 7.04 1.69
CA ASP A 13 4.00 7.59 3.00
C ASP A 13 2.47 7.74 3.11
N ILE A 14 1.79 8.22 2.06
CA ILE A 14 0.32 8.29 2.01
C ILE A 14 -0.30 6.89 2.12
N PHE A 15 0.26 5.92 1.38
CA PHE A 15 -0.24 4.55 1.37
C PHE A 15 -0.10 3.83 2.71
N GLN A 16 0.80 4.25 3.61
CA GLN A 16 0.88 3.70 4.97
C GLN A 16 -0.35 4.01 5.83
N TYR A 17 -1.12 5.04 5.49
CA TYR A 17 -2.34 5.44 6.21
C TYR A 17 -3.61 4.82 5.63
N LEU A 18 -3.50 4.07 4.53
CA LEU A 18 -4.61 3.45 3.82
C LEU A 18 -4.47 1.93 3.90
N ASP A 19 -5.59 1.22 3.90
CA ASP A 19 -5.54 -0.22 3.68
C ASP A 19 -5.28 -0.55 2.21
N VAL A 20 -4.84 -1.78 1.98
CA VAL A 20 -4.55 -2.32 0.65
C VAL A 20 -5.75 -2.19 -0.30
N TYR A 21 -6.96 -2.34 0.22
CA TYR A 21 -8.18 -2.28 -0.59
C TYR A 21 -8.42 -0.85 -1.11
N HIS A 22 -8.38 0.14 -0.23
CA HIS A 22 -8.54 1.56 -0.58
C HIS A 22 -7.42 2.06 -1.51
N VAL A 23 -6.18 1.58 -1.31
CA VAL A 23 -5.09 1.88 -2.23
C VAL A 23 -5.38 1.30 -3.62
N TYR A 24 -5.76 0.03 -3.68
CA TYR A 24 -6.04 -0.64 -4.94
C TYR A 24 -7.20 0.06 -5.68
N GLU A 25 -8.33 0.25 -5.02
CA GLU A 25 -9.51 0.89 -5.61
C GLU A 25 -9.25 2.33 -6.07
N GLY A 26 -8.57 3.13 -5.23
CA GLY A 26 -8.37 4.55 -5.48
C GLY A 26 -7.23 4.88 -6.44
N PHE A 27 -6.17 4.06 -6.50
CA PHE A 27 -4.93 4.44 -7.20
C PHE A 27 -4.58 3.53 -8.38
N PHE A 28 -5.06 2.28 -8.42
CA PHE A 28 -4.67 1.34 -9.47
C PHE A 28 -5.04 1.84 -10.87
N TYR A 29 -6.19 2.50 -11.04
CA TYR A 29 -6.65 2.92 -12.37
C TYR A 29 -6.20 4.33 -12.79
N LEU A 30 -5.41 5.04 -11.97
CA LEU A 30 -5.03 6.43 -12.26
C LEU A 30 -4.06 6.56 -13.44
N ASN A 31 -2.97 5.78 -13.44
CA ASN A 31 -2.02 5.68 -14.55
C ASN A 31 -1.08 4.49 -14.36
N GLN A 32 -0.26 4.20 -15.38
CA GLN A 32 0.67 3.07 -15.36
C GLN A 32 1.69 3.13 -14.23
N ARG A 33 2.11 4.34 -13.80
CA ARG A 33 3.01 4.49 -12.66
C ARG A 33 2.35 3.99 -11.38
N PHE A 34 1.10 4.38 -11.10
CA PHE A 34 0.38 3.90 -9.92
C PHE A 34 0.03 2.42 -10.02
N GLN A 35 -0.30 1.90 -11.20
CA GLN A 35 -0.43 0.44 -11.41
C GLN A 35 0.83 -0.26 -10.92
N ASN A 36 2.00 0.12 -11.46
CA ASN A 36 3.28 -0.49 -11.10
C ASN A 36 3.60 -0.39 -9.60
N LEU A 37 3.23 0.71 -8.94
CA LEU A 37 3.39 0.87 -7.49
C LEU A 37 2.50 -0.11 -6.72
N VAL A 38 1.24 -0.23 -7.13
CA VAL A 38 0.26 -1.11 -6.47
C VAL A 38 0.61 -2.59 -6.70
N VAL A 39 0.96 -3.03 -7.92
CA VAL A 39 1.31 -4.45 -8.17
C VAL A 39 2.66 -4.88 -7.58
N ASN A 40 3.44 -3.95 -7.03
CA ASN A 40 4.70 -4.29 -6.40
C ASN A 40 4.46 -5.17 -5.16
N ARG A 41 4.93 -6.42 -5.17
CA ARG A 41 4.70 -7.36 -4.05
C ARG A 41 5.24 -6.84 -2.72
N ASN A 42 6.37 -6.13 -2.75
CA ASN A 42 6.97 -5.56 -1.54
C ASN A 42 6.06 -4.49 -0.92
N PHE A 43 5.31 -3.78 -1.77
CA PHE A 43 4.37 -2.76 -1.34
C PHE A 43 3.15 -3.37 -0.62
N PHE A 44 2.54 -4.42 -1.18
CA PHE A 44 1.44 -5.12 -0.50
C PHE A 44 1.86 -5.75 0.83
N ILE A 45 3.08 -6.33 0.89
CA ILE A 45 3.65 -6.86 2.13
C ILE A 45 3.82 -5.74 3.16
N GLN A 46 4.37 -4.60 2.75
CA GLN A 46 4.63 -3.48 3.65
C GLN A 46 3.34 -2.86 4.20
N ILE A 47 2.32 -2.62 3.36
CA ILE A 47 1.02 -2.14 3.85
C ILE A 47 0.40 -3.14 4.80
N ASN A 48 0.35 -4.43 4.42
CA ASN A 48 -0.25 -5.46 5.27
C ASN A 48 0.44 -5.56 6.62
N ILE A 49 1.77 -5.41 6.70
CA ILE A 49 2.49 -5.37 7.99
C ILE A 49 2.11 -4.13 8.80
N THR A 50 1.97 -2.95 8.16
CA THR A 50 1.59 -1.72 8.87
C THR A 50 0.11 -1.68 9.30
N THR A 51 -0.81 -2.26 8.52
CA THR A 51 -2.25 -2.30 8.84
C THR A 51 -2.61 -3.44 9.77
N THR A 52 -1.82 -4.51 9.77
CA THR A 52 -1.88 -5.53 10.81
C THR A 52 -1.33 -4.92 12.08
N SER A 53 -2.21 -4.35 12.90
CA SER A 53 -1.82 -3.93 14.25
C SER A 53 -1.09 -5.07 14.94
N LYS A 54 -0.08 -4.75 15.74
CA LYS A 54 0.80 -5.66 16.48
C LYS A 54 0.08 -6.86 17.15
N SER A 55 -1.24 -6.77 17.42
CA SER A 55 -2.03 -7.86 18.01
C SER A 55 -2.34 -9.03 17.08
N ASN A 56 -2.35 -8.85 15.75
CA ASN A 56 -2.76 -9.90 14.81
C ASN A 56 -1.58 -10.73 14.28
N LEU A 57 -0.35 -10.29 14.54
CA LEU A 57 0.88 -11.00 14.14
C LEU A 57 1.11 -12.25 15.00
N ASP A 58 0.61 -12.27 16.25
CA ASP A 58 0.68 -13.43 17.15
C ASP A 58 -0.21 -14.60 16.70
N LEU A 59 -1.21 -14.34 15.85
CA LEU A 59 -2.07 -15.39 15.29
C LEU A 59 -1.46 -16.09 14.07
N TYR A 60 -0.50 -15.46 13.38
CA TYR A 60 0.18 -16.04 12.22
C TYR A 60 1.40 -16.90 12.59
N HIS A 61 1.88 -16.83 13.83
CA HIS A 61 3.03 -17.62 14.31
C HIS A 61 2.64 -18.94 15.02
N ASN A 62 1.35 -19.29 15.02
CA ASN A 62 0.80 -20.46 15.72
C ASN A 62 0.02 -21.44 14.80
N ASN A 63 0.43 -21.59 13.54
CA ASN A 63 0.02 -22.72 12.70
C ASN A 63 1.24 -23.42 12.12
#